data_AF-A2BLM1-F1
#
_entry.id   AF-A2BLM1-F1
#
_cell.length_a   1.000
_cell.length_b   1.000
_cell.length_c   1.000
_cell.angle_alpha   90.00
_cell.angle_beta   90.00
_cell.angle_gamma   90.00
#
_symmetry.space_group_name_H-M   'P 1'
#
loop_
_entity.id
_entity.type
_entity.pdbx_description
1 polymer ?
#
loop_
_entity_poly.entity_id
_entity_poly.type
_entity_poly.pdbx_seq_one_letter_code
_entity_poly.pdbx_strand_id
1 'polypeptide(L)'
;MTLLRLVLYIEARDRPGLLAEIMGVLRELGANIITNFGYTVDDTAHLLFIIDYGGEPDELAEAVASRIREVVEARAAELGAGAAEVLAEFIRDRPGIISLLEFYVEPVDLLDAISVLPEDERRRIYGLLTPGTLASILLHGDEGVAGEVAEALPADAIARAIATLPVEDAGEVLRKLPEEARNEVLRRLPPEVRRRLAELLRYPPETAGAIMTTSVPVLRADDTVASALQQLRSGSYTIRDTVVVVDSEGRLVGLVPVDALLRAQPGDQLEKLALRPRATVSPMVNREEAARMMLRYDISRLPVVSNDGRFLGIVALEDAARILAEEAGEDIAKLAAMEKPRERYRYASPLDLVRLRLPWLILIYLMESITASIIKGYEDLIARVAVLAAFLPLIMDTSGNVGSQSSSMIIRALALGEVSERSRIDVAYIVLKELAAASTIAAILSSIGFTIAYIIGGYNVRLGLAIAATLFIVVVLADLIGSLLPILARRLGADPATLSSPLITTIMDVTVIAVYFTLASKMLGIT
;
A
#
# COMPACT_ATOMS: atom_id res chain seq x y z
N MET A 1 24.84 -15.80 12.66
CA MET A 1 23.65 -16.29 11.94
C MET A 1 22.46 -15.60 12.56
N THR A 2 21.63 -14.96 11.75
CA THR A 2 20.36 -14.39 12.20
C THR A 2 19.47 -15.56 12.61
N LEU A 3 19.01 -15.59 13.86
CA LEU A 3 18.03 -16.59 14.28
C LEU A 3 16.66 -16.14 13.75
N LEU A 4 16.01 -17.00 12.98
CA LEU A 4 14.64 -16.79 12.51
C LEU A 4 13.67 -17.32 13.54
N ARG A 5 12.55 -16.62 13.73
CA ARG A 5 11.44 -17.13 14.54
C ARG A 5 10.58 -18.04 13.67
N LEU A 6 10.49 -19.31 14.04
CA LEU A 6 9.74 -20.32 13.30
C LEU A 6 8.53 -20.81 14.09
N VAL A 7 7.51 -21.21 13.35
CA VAL A 7 6.41 -22.04 13.83
C VAL A 7 6.66 -23.46 13.33
N LEU A 8 6.73 -24.41 14.25
CA LEU A 8 6.84 -25.83 13.95
C LEU A 8 5.59 -26.55 14.47
N TYR A 9 4.84 -27.12 13.56
CA TYR A 9 3.72 -28.00 13.85
C TYR A 9 4.12 -29.45 13.69
N ILE A 10 3.72 -30.29 14.64
CA ILE A 10 4.00 -31.71 14.67
C ILE A 10 2.69 -32.44 14.96
N GLU A 11 2.34 -33.35 14.06
CA GLU A 11 1.35 -34.38 14.29
C GLU A 11 2.08 -35.69 14.60
N ALA A 12 1.79 -36.29 15.74
CA ALA A 12 2.48 -37.49 16.19
C ALA A 12 1.55 -38.41 16.98
N ARG A 13 1.79 -39.72 16.92
CA ARG A 13 1.07 -40.68 17.77
C ARG A 13 1.39 -40.44 19.24
N ASP A 14 0.38 -40.17 20.05
CA ASP A 14 0.56 -39.78 21.45
C ASP A 14 1.15 -40.93 22.28
N ARG A 15 2.12 -40.59 23.13
CA ARG A 15 2.69 -41.50 24.12
C ARG A 15 3.36 -40.75 25.28
N PRO A 16 3.46 -41.37 26.46
CA PRO A 16 4.21 -40.80 27.57
C PRO A 16 5.65 -40.43 27.16
N GLY A 17 6.04 -39.18 27.44
CA GLY A 17 7.38 -38.66 27.16
C GLY A 17 7.61 -38.11 25.76
N LEU A 18 6.64 -38.21 24.84
CA LEU A 18 6.77 -37.71 23.46
C LEU A 18 7.21 -36.23 23.40
N LEU A 19 6.53 -35.36 24.15
CA LEU A 19 6.87 -33.93 24.20
C LEU A 19 8.31 -33.70 24.68
N ALA A 20 8.75 -34.42 25.71
CA ALA A 20 10.09 -34.29 26.26
C ALA A 20 11.17 -34.73 25.25
N GLU A 21 10.87 -35.77 24.47
CA GLU A 21 11.74 -36.26 23.39
C GLU A 21 11.84 -35.26 22.23
N ILE A 22 10.70 -34.71 21.77
CA ILE A 22 10.68 -33.65 20.75
C ILE A 22 11.50 -32.45 21.22
N MET A 23 11.28 -31.98 22.45
CA MET A 23 12.07 -30.88 23.02
C MET A 23 13.55 -31.22 23.16
N GLY A 24 13.89 -32.49 23.36
CA GLY A 24 15.28 -32.97 23.35
C GLY A 24 15.91 -32.82 21.96
N VAL A 25 15.25 -33.37 20.94
CA VAL A 25 15.68 -33.31 19.54
C VAL A 25 15.82 -31.86 19.06
N LEU A 26 14.85 -30.99 19.36
CA LEU A 26 14.92 -29.57 18.99
C LEU A 26 16.14 -28.87 19.59
N ARG A 27 16.45 -29.13 20.86
CA ARG A 27 17.63 -28.56 21.52
C ARG A 27 18.94 -29.11 20.94
N GLU A 28 18.99 -30.39 20.59
CA GLU A 28 20.15 -30.99 19.91
C GLU A 28 20.39 -30.40 18.51
N LEU A 29 19.31 -30.05 17.81
CA LEU A 29 19.36 -29.37 16.52
C LEU A 29 19.76 -27.89 16.66
N GLY A 30 19.80 -27.35 17.88
CA GLY A 30 20.17 -25.96 18.15
C GLY A 30 18.99 -24.98 18.13
N ALA A 31 17.74 -25.47 18.18
CA ALA A 31 16.57 -24.62 18.30
C ALA A 31 16.38 -24.12 19.75
N ASN A 32 16.12 -22.82 19.89
CA ASN A 32 15.72 -22.21 21.15
C ASN A 32 14.19 -22.22 21.26
N ILE A 33 13.63 -22.97 22.20
CA ILE A 33 12.17 -23.11 22.34
C ILE A 33 11.63 -21.94 23.16
N ILE A 34 10.79 -21.11 22.54
CA ILE A 34 10.13 -19.98 23.20
C ILE A 34 8.89 -20.46 23.96
N THR A 35 8.03 -21.20 23.26
CA THR A 35 6.83 -21.81 23.84
C THR A 35 6.40 -23.02 23.04
N ASN A 36 5.54 -23.83 23.62
CA ASN A 36 4.86 -24.92 22.94
C ASN A 36 3.42 -25.05 23.44
N PHE A 37 2.57 -25.54 22.56
CA PHE A 37 1.18 -25.83 22.83
C PHE A 37 0.85 -27.21 22.30
N GLY A 38 -0.13 -27.87 22.88
CA GLY A 38 -0.54 -29.17 22.40
C GLY A 38 -1.92 -29.59 22.84
N TYR A 39 -2.53 -30.44 22.03
CA TYR A 39 -3.74 -31.17 22.38
C TYR A 39 -3.71 -32.56 21.75
N THR A 40 -4.48 -33.48 22.32
CA THR A 40 -4.64 -34.84 21.80
C THR A 40 -6.06 -35.04 21.28
N VAL A 41 -6.19 -35.68 20.12
CA VAL A 41 -7.46 -36.17 19.54
C VAL A 41 -7.22 -37.59 19.05
N ASP A 42 -8.04 -38.56 19.46
CA ASP A 42 -8.00 -39.95 18.97
C ASP A 42 -6.59 -40.60 18.95
N ASP A 43 -5.85 -40.50 20.05
CA ASP A 43 -4.45 -40.96 20.21
C ASP A 43 -3.41 -40.27 19.30
N THR A 44 -3.78 -39.15 18.68
CA THR A 44 -2.87 -38.27 17.93
C THR A 44 -2.63 -36.98 18.71
N ALA A 45 -1.37 -36.70 19.00
CA ALA A 45 -0.91 -35.45 19.58
C ALA A 45 -0.62 -34.43 18.47
N HIS A 46 -1.26 -33.26 18.57
CA HIS A 46 -1.02 -32.09 17.75
C HIS A 46 -0.24 -31.08 18.58
N LEU A 47 1.00 -30.78 18.17
CA LEU A 47 1.91 -29.93 18.91
C LEU A 47 2.35 -28.75 18.06
N LEU A 48 2.28 -27.55 18.61
CA LEU A 48 2.74 -26.32 17.98
C LEU A 48 3.88 -25.74 18.80
N PHE A 49 5.01 -25.47 18.18
CA PHE A 49 6.18 -24.86 18.80
C PHE A 49 6.46 -23.51 18.17
N ILE A 50 6.77 -22.52 19.01
CA ILE A 50 7.37 -21.26 18.56
C ILE A 50 8.82 -21.30 19.03
N ILE A 51 9.75 -21.20 18.08
CA ILE A 51 11.17 -21.42 18.32
C ILE A 51 12.01 -20.35 17.59
N ASP A 52 13.20 -20.06 18.10
CA ASP A 52 14.23 -19.38 17.32
C ASP A 52 15.21 -20.42 16.77
N TYR A 53 15.43 -20.43 15.45
CA TYR A 53 16.28 -21.41 14.76
C TYR A 53 17.09 -20.74 13.65
N GLY A 54 18.33 -21.21 13.43
CA GLY A 54 19.27 -20.61 12.47
C GLY A 54 19.37 -21.32 11.12
N GLY A 55 18.68 -22.44 10.93
CA GLY A 55 18.66 -23.21 9.68
C GLY A 55 17.33 -23.10 8.93
N GLU A 56 17.21 -23.83 7.82
CA GLU A 56 16.02 -23.84 6.98
C GLU A 56 14.84 -24.53 7.68
N PRO A 57 13.60 -24.00 7.59
CA PRO A 57 12.42 -24.61 8.22
C PRO A 57 12.18 -26.05 7.76
N ASP A 58 12.28 -26.31 6.46
CA ASP A 58 12.04 -27.65 5.90
C ASP A 58 13.05 -28.68 6.42
N GLU A 59 14.32 -28.31 6.54
CA GLU A 59 15.37 -29.17 7.11
C GLU A 59 15.09 -29.50 8.58
N LEU A 60 14.59 -28.53 9.35
CA LEU A 60 14.21 -28.75 10.74
C LEU A 60 13.04 -29.74 10.85
N ALA A 61 11.99 -29.56 10.05
CA ALA A 61 10.83 -30.44 10.04
C ALA A 61 11.23 -31.87 9.66
N GLU A 62 12.05 -32.05 8.62
CA GLU A 62 12.57 -33.35 8.19
C GLU A 62 13.47 -34.00 9.27
N ALA A 63 14.31 -33.21 9.93
CA ALA A 63 15.17 -33.70 11.00
C ALA A 63 14.37 -34.18 12.22
N VAL A 64 13.26 -33.52 12.57
CA VAL A 64 12.38 -33.95 13.65
C VAL A 64 11.63 -35.23 13.25
N ALA A 65 11.04 -35.26 12.05
CA ALA A 65 10.29 -36.41 11.55
C ALA A 65 11.17 -37.68 11.42
N SER A 66 12.43 -37.52 11.01
CA SER A 66 13.35 -38.65 10.86
C SER A 66 13.90 -39.21 12.18
N ARG A 67 13.93 -38.39 13.25
CA ARG A 67 14.48 -38.79 14.56
C ARG A 67 13.43 -39.37 15.52
N ILE A 68 12.15 -39.07 15.31
CA ILE A 68 11.06 -39.48 16.22
C ILE A 68 10.05 -40.29 15.43
N ARG A 69 10.01 -41.60 15.72
CA ARG A 69 9.22 -42.57 14.96
C ARG A 69 7.72 -42.29 14.98
N GLU A 70 7.23 -41.69 16.07
CA GLU A 70 5.82 -41.40 16.28
C GLU A 70 5.34 -40.19 15.47
N VAL A 71 6.24 -39.36 14.94
CA VAL A 71 5.88 -38.21 14.10
C VAL A 71 5.30 -38.72 12.78
N VAL A 72 4.05 -38.35 12.54
CA VAL A 72 3.31 -38.63 11.31
C VAL A 72 3.56 -37.50 10.30
N GLU A 73 3.50 -36.26 10.77
CA GLU A 73 3.76 -35.07 9.99
C GLU A 73 4.53 -34.04 10.82
N ALA A 74 5.49 -33.36 10.20
CA ALA A 74 6.11 -32.16 10.74
C ALA A 74 6.13 -31.09 9.65
N ARG A 75 5.67 -29.89 9.99
CA ARG A 75 5.68 -28.71 9.10
C ARG A 75 6.30 -27.55 9.85
N ALA A 76 7.31 -26.91 9.28
CA ALA A 76 7.87 -25.69 9.84
C ALA A 76 7.83 -24.56 8.83
N ALA A 77 7.58 -23.36 9.31
CA ALA A 77 7.59 -22.15 8.51
C ALA A 77 8.10 -20.98 9.34
N GLU A 78 8.65 -19.97 8.67
CA GLU A 78 8.97 -18.70 9.31
C GLU A 78 7.68 -18.01 9.79
N LEU A 79 7.73 -17.46 11.00
CA LEU A 79 6.61 -16.73 11.59
C LEU A 79 6.25 -15.54 10.69
N GLY A 80 4.95 -15.35 10.46
CA GLY A 80 4.40 -14.40 9.50
C GLY A 80 3.54 -15.11 8.46
N ALA A 81 3.52 -14.59 7.23
CA ALA A 81 2.66 -15.12 6.16
C ALA A 81 2.95 -16.60 5.82
N GLY A 82 4.19 -17.09 6.00
CA GLY A 82 4.55 -18.49 5.77
C GLY A 82 3.91 -19.45 6.78
N ALA A 83 3.82 -19.05 8.05
CA ALA A 83 3.21 -19.84 9.12
C ALA A 83 1.69 -19.67 9.23
N ALA A 84 1.08 -18.78 8.45
CA ALA A 84 -0.34 -18.44 8.55
C ALA A 84 -1.25 -19.67 8.43
N GLU A 85 -1.00 -20.57 7.47
CA GLU A 85 -1.81 -21.78 7.28
C GLU A 85 -1.69 -22.76 8.45
N VAL A 86 -0.48 -22.93 8.98
CA VAL A 86 -0.20 -23.82 10.12
C VAL A 86 -0.88 -23.30 11.38
N LEU A 87 -0.75 -21.99 11.65
CA LEU A 87 -1.43 -21.34 12.76
C LEU A 87 -2.94 -21.39 12.62
N ALA A 88 -3.46 -21.15 11.41
CA ALA A 88 -4.89 -21.22 11.11
C ALA A 88 -5.46 -22.59 11.43
N GLU A 89 -4.82 -23.67 10.95
CA GLU A 89 -5.24 -25.04 11.25
C GLU A 89 -5.32 -25.32 12.75
N PHE A 90 -4.29 -24.94 13.49
CA PHE A 90 -4.23 -25.15 14.94
C PHE A 90 -5.29 -24.32 15.69
N ILE A 91 -5.57 -23.09 15.24
CA ILE A 91 -6.62 -22.22 15.79
C ILE A 91 -8.01 -22.78 15.47
N ARG A 92 -8.24 -23.28 14.26
CA ARG A 92 -9.52 -23.88 13.84
C ARG A 92 -9.91 -25.05 14.74
N ASP A 93 -8.96 -25.94 15.02
CA ASP A 93 -9.18 -27.12 15.85
C ASP A 93 -9.40 -26.76 17.32
N ARG A 94 -8.70 -25.73 17.83
CA ARG A 94 -8.81 -25.26 19.22
C ARG A 94 -8.91 -23.73 19.29
N PRO A 95 -10.07 -23.11 19.02
CA PRO A 95 -10.20 -21.65 18.93
C PRO A 95 -9.77 -20.90 20.20
N GLY A 96 -10.00 -21.49 21.38
CA GLY A 96 -9.61 -20.91 22.67
C GLY A 96 -8.11 -20.67 22.82
N ILE A 97 -7.28 -21.34 22.02
CA ILE A 97 -5.83 -21.19 22.08
C ILE A 97 -5.34 -19.82 21.65
N ILE A 98 -6.17 -19.07 20.89
CA ILE A 98 -5.77 -17.76 20.42
C ILE A 98 -5.47 -16.79 21.59
N SER A 99 -6.17 -16.98 22.71
CA SER A 99 -5.92 -16.24 23.96
C SER A 99 -4.54 -16.51 24.56
N LEU A 100 -3.88 -17.61 24.18
CA LEU A 100 -2.50 -17.89 24.55
C LEU A 100 -1.52 -17.46 23.43
N LEU A 101 -1.88 -17.68 22.17
CA LEU A 101 -1.03 -17.32 21.02
C LEU A 101 -0.76 -15.82 20.94
N GLU A 102 -1.71 -14.96 21.31
CA GLU A 102 -1.53 -13.50 21.30
C GLU A 102 -0.40 -12.97 22.20
N PHE A 103 0.11 -13.80 23.13
CA PHE A 103 1.28 -13.44 23.95
C PHE A 103 2.62 -13.75 23.29
N TYR A 104 2.63 -14.56 22.23
CA TYR A 104 3.86 -15.05 21.59
C TYR A 104 3.94 -14.76 20.09
N VAL A 105 2.80 -14.46 19.47
CA VAL A 105 2.66 -14.14 18.04
C VAL A 105 2.19 -12.70 17.93
N GLU A 106 2.87 -11.92 17.08
CA GLU A 106 2.51 -10.52 16.86
C GLU A 106 1.10 -10.42 16.25
N PRO A 107 0.31 -9.38 16.58
CA PRO A 107 -1.06 -9.25 16.07
C PRO A 107 -1.17 -9.26 14.54
N VAL A 108 -0.13 -8.80 13.83
CA VAL A 108 -0.09 -8.78 12.36
C VAL A 108 0.05 -10.20 11.79
N ASP A 109 0.82 -11.06 12.45
CA ASP A 109 0.97 -12.47 12.06
C ASP A 109 -0.28 -13.27 12.45
N LEU A 110 -0.92 -12.94 13.58
CA LEU A 110 -2.22 -13.49 13.93
C LEU A 110 -3.31 -13.08 12.93
N LEU A 111 -3.30 -11.84 12.45
CA LEU A 111 -4.20 -11.40 11.39
C LEU A 111 -4.02 -12.24 10.13
N ASP A 112 -2.77 -12.53 9.73
CA ASP A 112 -2.49 -13.43 8.60
C ASP A 112 -3.07 -14.82 8.82
N ALA A 113 -2.87 -15.42 10.00
CA ALA A 113 -3.43 -16.72 10.33
C ALA A 113 -4.97 -16.73 10.35
N ILE A 114 -5.61 -15.72 10.98
CA ILE A 114 -7.06 -15.60 11.02
C ILE A 114 -7.63 -15.45 9.61
N SER A 115 -6.97 -14.69 8.74
CA SER A 115 -7.47 -14.41 7.38
C SER A 115 -7.54 -15.65 6.48
N VAL A 116 -6.77 -16.69 6.78
CA VAL A 116 -6.81 -17.99 6.09
C VAL A 116 -8.09 -18.78 6.43
N LEU A 117 -8.65 -18.56 7.61
CA LEU A 117 -9.80 -19.32 8.09
C LEU A 117 -11.09 -18.96 7.34
N PRO A 118 -12.05 -19.89 7.23
CA PRO A 118 -13.40 -19.57 6.77
C PRO A 118 -14.04 -18.47 7.61
N GLU A 119 -14.86 -17.63 6.99
CA GLU A 119 -15.49 -16.47 7.63
C GLU A 119 -16.24 -16.81 8.92
N ASP A 120 -17.01 -17.91 8.93
CA ASP A 120 -17.73 -18.39 10.11
C ASP A 120 -16.79 -18.73 11.30
N GLU A 121 -15.57 -19.17 11.01
CA GLU A 121 -14.54 -19.41 12.02
C GLU A 121 -13.89 -18.12 12.49
N ARG A 122 -13.55 -17.20 11.58
CA ARG A 122 -13.01 -15.87 11.92
C ARG A 122 -13.91 -15.11 12.88
N ARG A 123 -15.22 -15.08 12.59
CA ARG A 123 -16.24 -14.42 13.43
C ARG A 123 -16.26 -14.97 14.87
N ARG A 124 -16.03 -16.27 15.04
CA ARG A 124 -15.97 -16.91 16.38
C ARG A 124 -14.71 -16.55 17.15
N ILE A 125 -13.62 -16.26 16.44
CA ILE A 125 -12.31 -15.97 17.01
C ILE A 125 -12.20 -14.54 17.52
N TYR A 126 -12.81 -13.55 16.85
CA TYR A 126 -12.68 -12.15 17.25
C TYR A 126 -13.10 -11.88 18.70
N GLY A 127 -14.09 -12.63 19.21
CA GLY A 127 -14.57 -12.49 20.59
C GLY A 127 -13.64 -13.08 21.66
N LEU A 128 -12.63 -13.86 21.26
CA LEU A 128 -11.67 -14.51 22.16
C LEU A 128 -10.39 -13.68 22.36
N LEU A 129 -10.18 -12.67 21.51
CA LEU A 129 -9.01 -11.80 21.54
C LEU A 129 -9.08 -10.79 22.69
N THR A 130 -7.93 -10.40 23.22
CA THR A 130 -7.88 -9.22 24.10
C THR A 130 -8.22 -7.94 23.33
N PRO A 131 -8.71 -6.89 24.03
CA PRO A 131 -8.98 -5.61 23.40
C PRO A 131 -7.78 -5.03 22.65
N GLY A 132 -6.55 -5.20 23.18
CA GLY A 132 -5.32 -4.71 22.54
C GLY A 132 -5.02 -5.43 21.23
N THR A 133 -5.08 -6.77 21.22
CA THR A 133 -4.86 -7.57 20.00
C THR A 133 -5.93 -7.29 18.95
N LEU A 134 -7.20 -7.23 19.36
CA LEU A 134 -8.31 -6.88 18.46
C LEU A 134 -8.13 -5.48 17.85
N ALA A 135 -7.67 -4.51 18.64
CA ALA A 135 -7.42 -3.16 18.15
C ALA A 135 -6.29 -3.12 17.12
N SER A 136 -5.20 -3.86 17.37
CA SER A 136 -4.09 -3.98 16.42
C SER A 136 -4.52 -4.72 15.14
N ILE A 137 -5.35 -5.76 15.26
CA ILE A 137 -5.95 -6.47 14.11
C ILE A 137 -6.83 -5.52 13.29
N LEU A 138 -7.64 -4.66 13.93
CA LEU A 138 -8.43 -3.66 13.21
C LEU A 138 -7.57 -2.57 12.56
N LEU A 139 -6.44 -2.20 13.18
CA LEU A 139 -5.51 -1.21 12.65
C LEU A 139 -4.79 -1.72 11.40
N HIS A 140 -4.27 -2.94 11.44
CA HIS A 140 -3.54 -3.54 10.32
C HIS A 140 -4.44 -4.26 9.31
N GLY A 141 -5.65 -4.61 9.75
CA GLY A 141 -6.71 -5.17 8.93
C GLY A 141 -7.25 -4.17 7.94
N ASP A 142 -7.87 -4.72 6.91
CA ASP A 142 -8.49 -3.98 5.84
C ASP A 142 -10.00 -3.73 6.13
N GLU A 143 -10.71 -3.13 5.18
CA GLU A 143 -12.14 -2.81 5.37
C GLU A 143 -13.00 -4.08 5.50
N GLY A 144 -12.59 -5.18 4.87
CA GLY A 144 -13.27 -6.47 4.98
C GLY A 144 -13.22 -7.00 6.41
N VAL A 145 -12.01 -7.02 7.00
CA VAL A 145 -11.81 -7.41 8.42
C VAL A 145 -12.61 -6.51 9.36
N ALA A 146 -12.61 -5.20 9.14
CA ALA A 146 -13.38 -4.26 9.95
C ALA A 146 -14.89 -4.52 9.86
N GLY A 147 -15.40 -4.84 8.67
CA GLY A 147 -16.78 -5.24 8.43
C GLY A 147 -17.16 -6.53 9.17
N GLU A 148 -16.33 -7.57 9.07
CA GLU A 148 -16.58 -8.84 9.77
C GLU A 148 -16.59 -8.68 11.28
N VAL A 149 -15.65 -7.91 11.84
CA VAL A 149 -15.61 -7.59 13.28
C VAL A 149 -16.86 -6.82 13.70
N ALA A 150 -17.32 -5.87 12.88
CA ALA A 150 -18.54 -5.10 13.14
C ALA A 150 -19.80 -5.95 13.17
N GLU A 151 -19.87 -7.01 12.37
CA GLU A 151 -20.97 -7.96 12.37
C GLU A 151 -20.86 -9.00 13.50
N ALA A 152 -19.65 -9.42 13.85
CA ALA A 152 -19.41 -10.47 14.84
C ALA A 152 -19.52 -9.96 16.29
N LEU A 153 -19.12 -8.71 16.55
CA LEU A 153 -18.97 -8.19 17.91
C LEU A 153 -19.93 -7.03 18.21
N PRO A 154 -20.40 -6.91 19.47
CA PRO A 154 -21.15 -5.73 19.89
C PRO A 154 -20.26 -4.49 19.87
N ALA A 155 -20.85 -3.33 19.53
CA ALA A 155 -20.12 -2.06 19.46
C ALA A 155 -19.39 -1.69 20.76
N ASP A 156 -19.87 -2.12 21.93
CA ASP A 156 -19.18 -1.92 23.21
C ASP A 156 -17.83 -2.65 23.27
N ALA A 157 -17.70 -3.83 22.65
CA ALA A 157 -16.45 -4.58 22.58
C ALA A 157 -15.45 -3.88 21.64
N ILE A 158 -15.93 -3.46 20.47
CA ILE A 158 -15.14 -2.73 19.48
C ILE A 158 -14.67 -1.39 20.06
N ALA A 159 -15.54 -0.66 20.76
CA ALA A 159 -15.17 0.59 21.42
C ALA A 159 -14.10 0.40 22.51
N ARG A 160 -14.13 -0.71 23.26
CA ARG A 160 -13.08 -1.04 24.23
C ARG A 160 -11.75 -1.31 23.55
N ALA A 161 -11.75 -2.01 22.42
CA ALA A 161 -10.54 -2.26 21.63
C ALA A 161 -9.99 -0.94 21.07
N ILE A 162 -10.80 -0.16 20.36
CA ILE A 162 -10.37 1.13 19.78
C ILE A 162 -9.83 2.10 20.86
N ALA A 163 -10.39 2.06 22.07
CA ALA A 163 -9.91 2.90 23.18
C ALA A 163 -8.50 2.54 23.68
N THR A 164 -7.92 1.39 23.30
CA THR A 164 -6.52 1.06 23.61
C THR A 164 -5.52 1.65 22.63
N LEU A 165 -5.99 2.17 21.48
CA LEU A 165 -5.13 2.76 20.46
C LEU A 165 -4.80 4.22 20.75
N PRO A 166 -3.68 4.73 20.21
CA PRO A 166 -3.50 6.15 19.97
C PRO A 166 -4.70 6.74 19.20
N VAL A 167 -4.97 8.04 19.39
CA VAL A 167 -6.22 8.65 18.89
C VAL A 167 -6.23 8.75 17.36
N GLU A 168 -5.06 8.95 16.78
CA GLU A 168 -4.78 8.91 15.35
C GLU A 168 -5.14 7.54 14.73
N ASP A 169 -4.63 6.45 15.30
CA ASP A 169 -4.91 5.07 14.90
C ASP A 169 -6.39 4.70 15.12
N ALA A 170 -6.98 5.14 16.24
CA ALA A 170 -8.40 4.98 16.49
C ALA A 170 -9.26 5.66 15.41
N GLY A 171 -8.83 6.83 14.94
CA GLY A 171 -9.47 7.54 13.83
C GLY A 171 -9.35 6.80 12.51
N GLU A 172 -8.21 6.16 12.25
CA GLU A 172 -8.02 5.30 11.08
C GLU A 172 -8.95 4.08 11.13
N VAL A 173 -8.96 3.34 12.24
CA VAL A 173 -9.83 2.17 12.42
C VAL A 173 -11.31 2.52 12.26
N LEU A 174 -11.75 3.65 12.82
CA LEU A 174 -13.13 4.10 12.68
C LEU A 174 -13.52 4.39 11.22
N ARG A 175 -12.59 4.85 10.39
CA ARG A 175 -12.85 5.11 8.97
C ARG A 175 -13.07 3.82 8.18
N LYS A 176 -12.43 2.72 8.59
CA LYS A 176 -12.58 1.37 7.99
C LYS A 176 -13.92 0.70 8.33
N LEU A 177 -14.53 1.08 9.46
CA LEU A 177 -15.80 0.49 9.89
C LEU A 177 -16.98 0.92 9.00
N PRO A 178 -17.96 0.02 8.78
CA PRO A 178 -19.25 0.38 8.18
C PRO A 178 -19.91 1.56 8.90
N GLU A 179 -20.63 2.39 8.16
CA GLU A 179 -21.14 3.67 8.69
C GLU A 179 -22.04 3.49 9.92
N GLU A 180 -22.93 2.50 9.91
CA GLU A 180 -23.82 2.19 11.03
C GLU A 180 -23.02 1.77 12.27
N ALA A 181 -22.04 0.88 12.10
CA ALA A 181 -21.19 0.39 13.17
C ALA A 181 -20.31 1.50 13.74
N ARG A 182 -19.69 2.31 12.87
CA ARG A 182 -18.89 3.49 13.24
C ARG A 182 -19.67 4.44 14.15
N ASN A 183 -20.91 4.75 13.79
CA ASN A 183 -21.77 5.64 14.57
C ASN A 183 -22.11 5.08 15.95
N GLU A 184 -22.40 3.77 16.06
CA GLU A 184 -22.66 3.15 17.36
C GLU A 184 -21.39 3.09 18.23
N VAL A 185 -20.26 2.68 17.66
CA VAL A 185 -18.96 2.62 18.36
C VAL A 185 -18.56 4.00 18.89
N LEU A 186 -18.72 5.06 18.10
CA LEU A 186 -18.49 6.44 18.53
C LEU A 186 -19.32 6.83 19.76
N ARG A 187 -20.56 6.34 19.89
CA ARG A 187 -21.40 6.59 21.08
C ARG A 187 -20.88 5.87 22.33
N ARG A 188 -20.24 4.72 22.16
CA ARG A 188 -19.73 3.85 23.24
C ARG A 188 -18.30 4.17 23.68
N LEU A 189 -17.55 4.93 22.89
CA LEU A 189 -16.19 5.35 23.26
C LEU A 189 -16.18 6.15 24.57
N PRO A 190 -15.11 6.00 25.39
CA PRO A 190 -14.91 6.83 26.56
C PRO A 190 -14.99 8.33 26.21
N PRO A 191 -15.64 9.18 27.03
CA PRO A 191 -15.86 10.58 26.70
C PRO A 191 -14.59 11.36 26.35
N GLU A 192 -13.47 11.04 27.01
CA GLU A 192 -12.18 11.68 26.77
C GLU A 192 -11.61 11.31 25.39
N VAL A 193 -11.62 10.02 25.05
CA VAL A 193 -11.17 9.52 23.74
C VAL A 193 -12.03 10.13 22.64
N ARG A 194 -13.36 10.10 22.82
CA ARG A 194 -14.32 10.67 21.86
C ARG A 194 -14.08 12.16 21.60
N ARG A 195 -13.77 12.94 22.64
CA ARG A 195 -13.48 14.38 22.49
C ARG A 195 -12.22 14.62 21.65
N ARG A 196 -11.12 13.92 21.97
CA ARG A 196 -9.85 14.05 21.23
C ARG A 196 -10.00 13.62 19.78
N LEU A 197 -10.69 12.51 19.57
CA LEU A 197 -10.98 11.98 18.25
C LEU A 197 -11.85 12.93 17.42
N ALA A 198 -12.85 13.56 18.03
CA ALA A 198 -13.69 14.54 17.36
C ALA A 198 -12.88 15.75 16.84
N GLU A 199 -11.74 16.08 17.44
CA GLU A 199 -10.84 17.12 16.92
C GLU A 199 -10.09 16.64 15.66
N LEU A 200 -9.60 15.39 15.66
CA LEU A 200 -8.90 14.80 14.51
C LEU A 200 -9.82 14.49 13.33
N LEU A 201 -11.04 14.01 13.59
CA LEU A 201 -12.03 13.69 12.54
C LEU A 201 -12.54 14.91 11.77
N ARG A 202 -12.16 16.14 12.18
CA ARG A 202 -12.42 17.37 11.41
C ARG A 202 -11.54 17.48 10.19
N TYR A 203 -10.39 16.80 10.18
CA TYR A 203 -9.46 16.80 9.06
C TYR A 203 -9.82 15.69 8.07
N PRO A 204 -9.80 15.96 6.75
CA PRO A 204 -10.02 14.94 5.74
C PRO A 204 -9.01 13.79 5.87
N PRO A 205 -9.39 12.53 5.58
CA PRO A 205 -8.54 11.35 5.81
C PRO A 205 -7.14 11.43 5.19
N GLU A 206 -7.03 12.01 4.00
CA GLU A 206 -5.80 12.08 3.21
C GLU A 206 -4.89 13.27 3.57
N THR A 207 -5.03 13.83 4.78
CA THR A 207 -4.30 15.04 5.18
C THR A 207 -3.39 14.82 6.39
N ALA A 208 -2.35 15.65 6.51
CA ALA A 208 -1.43 15.63 7.64
C ALA A 208 -2.16 15.76 8.99
N GLY A 209 -3.24 16.53 9.05
CA GLY A 209 -4.07 16.67 10.27
C GLY A 209 -4.82 15.40 10.66
N ALA A 210 -5.10 14.49 9.71
CA ALA A 210 -5.79 13.23 9.98
C ALA A 210 -4.87 12.13 10.50
N ILE A 211 -3.55 12.26 10.27
CA ILE A 211 -2.52 11.29 10.68
C ILE A 211 -1.60 11.82 11.81
N MET A 212 -1.73 13.09 12.18
CA MET A 212 -0.89 13.65 13.24
C MET A 212 -1.31 13.13 14.62
N THR A 213 -0.33 12.96 15.48
CA THR A 213 -0.57 12.73 16.91
C THR A 213 -0.46 14.03 17.71
N THR A 214 -1.36 14.19 18.67
CA THR A 214 -1.26 15.24 19.71
C THR A 214 -0.61 14.69 20.99
N SER A 215 -0.24 13.41 20.99
CA SER A 215 0.28 12.68 22.15
C SER A 215 1.79 12.86 22.28
N VAL A 216 2.21 14.11 22.50
CA VAL A 216 3.59 14.54 22.67
C VAL A 216 3.70 15.54 23.83
N PRO A 217 4.80 15.58 24.60
CA PRO A 217 5.00 16.59 25.62
C PRO A 217 5.13 17.97 24.97
N VAL A 218 4.32 18.93 25.42
CA VAL A 218 4.37 20.33 24.99
C VAL A 218 4.65 21.21 26.21
N LEU A 219 5.76 21.94 26.18
CA LEU A 219 6.20 22.86 27.23
C LEU A 219 6.44 24.26 26.65
N ARG A 220 6.56 25.25 27.54
CA ARG A 220 6.87 26.63 27.16
C ARG A 220 8.38 26.85 27.04
N ALA A 221 8.76 27.86 26.26
CA ALA A 221 10.16 28.24 26.07
C ALA A 221 10.89 28.57 27.38
N ASP A 222 10.19 29.13 28.36
CA ASP A 222 10.71 29.53 29.67
C ASP A 222 10.74 28.38 30.71
N ASP A 223 10.16 27.22 30.39
CA ASP A 223 10.25 26.02 31.24
C ASP A 223 11.69 25.49 31.31
N THR A 224 11.97 24.73 32.37
CA THR A 224 13.31 24.17 32.62
C THR A 224 13.44 22.74 32.11
N VAL A 225 14.68 22.30 31.88
CA VAL A 225 15.01 20.90 31.57
C VAL A 225 14.45 19.94 32.64
N ALA A 226 14.50 20.31 33.92
CA ALA A 226 13.92 19.52 35.00
C ALA A 226 12.41 19.30 34.84
N SER A 227 11.66 20.35 34.48
CA SER A 227 10.22 20.29 34.22
C SER A 227 9.91 19.35 33.05
N ALA A 228 10.66 19.48 31.95
CA ALA A 228 10.51 18.62 30.78
C ALA A 228 10.76 17.14 31.09
N LEU A 229 11.85 16.83 31.80
CA LEU A 229 12.16 15.46 32.22
C LEU A 229 11.11 14.90 33.20
N GLN A 230 10.56 15.74 34.08
CA GLN A 230 9.47 15.33 34.96
C GLN A 230 8.20 15.00 34.17
N GLN A 231 7.84 15.83 33.20
CA GLN A 231 6.66 15.60 32.35
C GLN A 231 6.81 14.33 31.51
N LEU A 232 7.99 14.08 30.94
CA LEU A 232 8.31 12.84 30.23
C LEU A 232 8.18 11.59 31.11
N ARG A 233 8.49 11.69 32.41
CA ARG A 233 8.39 10.56 33.35
C ARG A 233 6.95 10.28 33.80
N SER A 234 6.13 11.32 33.97
CA SER A 234 4.77 11.17 34.49
C SER A 234 3.71 10.99 33.40
N GLY A 235 3.99 11.43 32.17
CA GLY A 235 3.04 11.36 31.06
C GLY A 235 3.11 10.06 30.28
N SER A 236 1.96 9.63 29.76
CA SER A 236 1.89 8.60 28.72
C SER A 236 1.76 9.28 27.36
N TYR A 237 2.86 9.35 26.63
CA TYR A 237 2.93 9.94 25.29
C TYR A 237 3.19 8.86 24.24
N THR A 238 2.64 9.06 23.04
CA THR A 238 2.99 8.24 21.86
C THR A 238 4.41 8.59 21.43
N ILE A 239 4.72 9.88 21.33
CA ILE A 239 6.06 10.37 21.01
C ILE A 239 6.78 10.74 22.31
N ARG A 240 7.86 10.01 22.62
CA ARG A 240 8.64 10.17 23.85
C ARG A 240 10.10 10.57 23.63
N ASP A 241 10.54 10.62 22.38
CA ASP A 241 11.92 10.96 22.02
C ASP A 241 12.15 12.47 21.85
N THR A 242 11.08 13.27 21.90
CA THR A 242 11.09 14.70 21.61
C THR A 242 10.11 15.46 22.50
N VAL A 243 10.48 16.66 22.89
CA VAL A 243 9.63 17.65 23.55
C VAL A 243 9.35 18.81 22.58
N VAL A 244 8.08 19.20 22.46
CA VAL A 244 7.68 20.39 21.70
C VAL A 244 7.76 21.62 22.59
N VAL A 245 8.39 22.67 22.09
CA VAL A 245 8.51 23.95 22.78
C VAL A 245 7.65 24.98 22.05
N VAL A 246 6.75 25.62 22.80
CA VAL A 246 5.86 26.68 22.28
C VAL A 246 6.06 28.00 23.03
N ASP A 247 5.62 29.10 22.41
CA ASP A 247 5.58 30.41 23.06
C ASP A 247 4.31 30.59 23.92
N SER A 248 4.13 31.77 24.49
CA SER A 248 2.96 32.12 25.32
C SER A 248 1.62 32.11 24.56
N GLU A 249 1.65 32.23 23.23
CA GLU A 249 0.48 32.18 22.34
C GLU A 249 0.23 30.76 21.78
N GLY A 250 1.10 29.80 22.08
CA GLY A 250 1.04 28.42 21.59
C GLY A 250 1.68 28.22 20.21
N ARG A 251 2.44 29.20 19.71
CA ARG A 251 3.18 29.08 18.46
C ARG A 251 4.41 28.21 18.64
N LEU A 252 4.71 27.41 17.63
CA LEU A 252 5.86 26.51 17.66
C LEU A 252 7.18 27.29 17.68
N VAL A 253 7.97 27.11 18.75
CA VAL A 253 9.31 27.68 18.87
C VAL A 253 10.35 26.70 18.35
N GLY A 254 10.23 25.43 18.75
CA GLY A 254 11.16 24.38 18.34
C GLY A 254 10.87 23.01 18.94
N LEU A 255 11.74 22.07 18.61
CA LEU A 255 11.75 20.72 19.15
C LEU A 255 13.02 20.52 19.97
N VAL A 256 12.89 19.86 21.11
CA VAL A 256 14.02 19.47 21.96
C VAL A 256 14.08 17.95 22.02
N PRO A 257 15.05 17.31 21.35
CA PRO A 257 15.30 15.89 21.49
C PRO A 257 15.60 15.50 22.95
N VAL A 258 15.14 14.35 23.39
CA VAL A 258 15.35 13.90 24.79
C VAL A 258 16.82 13.69 25.11
N ASP A 259 17.64 13.28 24.15
CA ASP A 259 19.08 13.16 24.33
C ASP A 259 19.76 14.52 24.62
N ALA A 260 19.21 15.63 24.10
CA ALA A 260 19.65 16.97 24.44
C ALA A 260 19.29 17.34 25.89
N LEU A 261 18.07 17.00 26.35
CA LEU A 261 17.65 17.20 27.74
C LEU A 261 18.56 16.45 28.73
N LEU A 262 18.95 15.21 28.40
CA LEU A 262 19.80 14.38 29.25
C LEU A 262 21.23 14.91 29.39
N ARG A 263 21.70 15.74 28.44
CA ARG A 263 23.04 16.34 28.46
C ARG A 263 23.09 17.74 29.07
N ALA A 264 21.94 18.38 29.26
CA ALA A 264 21.84 19.76 29.76
C ALA A 264 21.73 19.84 31.29
N GLN A 265 21.91 21.04 31.85
CA GLN A 265 21.72 21.23 33.28
C GLN A 265 20.22 21.32 33.61
N PRO A 266 19.74 20.76 34.74
CA PRO A 266 18.32 20.76 35.09
C PRO A 266 17.66 22.15 35.15
N GLY A 267 18.45 23.20 35.42
CA GLY A 267 18.00 24.59 35.49
C GLY A 267 18.05 25.36 34.16
N ASP A 268 18.58 24.76 33.09
CA ASP A 268 18.60 25.41 31.78
C ASP A 268 17.18 25.56 31.24
N GLN A 269 16.92 26.68 30.56
CA GLN A 269 15.64 26.93 29.89
C GLN A 269 15.55 26.19 28.55
N LEU A 270 14.38 25.66 28.23
CA LEU A 270 14.14 24.91 27.00
C LEU A 270 14.38 25.73 25.74
N GLU A 271 14.16 27.05 25.77
CA GLU A 271 14.46 27.95 24.65
C GLU A 271 15.90 27.80 24.13
N LYS A 272 16.87 27.58 25.02
CA LYS A 272 18.30 27.44 24.65
C LYS A 272 18.60 26.12 23.95
N LEU A 273 17.76 25.11 24.16
CA LEU A 273 17.91 23.77 23.58
C LEU A 273 16.99 23.58 22.36
N ALA A 274 15.98 24.42 22.19
CA ALA A 274 14.97 24.28 21.16
C ALA A 274 15.57 24.45 19.76
N LEU A 275 15.51 23.39 18.97
CA LEU A 275 15.90 23.39 17.57
C LEU A 275 14.71 23.79 16.72
N ARG A 276 14.88 24.81 15.88
CA ARG A 276 13.85 25.16 14.89
C ARG A 276 13.64 23.96 13.95
N PRO A 277 12.39 23.54 13.69
CA PRO A 277 12.12 22.45 12.76
C PRO A 277 12.65 22.82 11.36
N ARG A 278 13.26 21.85 10.68
CA ARG A 278 13.72 22.03 9.29
C ARG A 278 12.55 22.27 8.33
N ALA A 279 11.38 21.73 8.67
CA ALA A 279 10.14 21.92 7.94
C ALA A 279 8.93 21.83 8.88
N THR A 280 7.82 22.45 8.48
CA THR A 280 6.51 22.35 9.12
C THR A 280 5.45 22.31 8.04
N VAL A 281 4.32 21.65 8.29
CA VAL A 281 3.21 21.56 7.32
C VAL A 281 1.90 22.09 7.90
N SER A 282 1.01 22.55 7.02
CA SER A 282 -0.38 22.83 7.38
C SER A 282 -1.14 21.52 7.57
N PRO A 283 -2.15 21.44 8.46
CA PRO A 283 -2.94 20.23 8.65
C PRO A 283 -3.70 19.79 7.40
N MET A 284 -3.87 20.66 6.40
CA MET A 284 -4.56 20.34 5.14
C MET A 284 -3.62 19.83 4.04
N VAL A 285 -2.30 19.79 4.28
CA VAL A 285 -1.33 19.22 3.33
C VAL A 285 -1.63 17.73 3.16
N ASN A 286 -1.50 17.22 1.93
CA ASN A 286 -1.71 15.81 1.65
C ASN A 286 -0.72 14.93 2.44
N ARG A 287 -1.18 13.79 2.99
CA ARG A 287 -0.35 12.92 3.84
C ARG A 287 0.90 12.39 3.14
N GLU A 288 0.82 12.10 1.83
CA GLU A 288 1.94 11.65 1.02
C GLU A 288 2.99 12.75 0.85
N GLU A 289 2.56 13.99 0.62
CA GLU A 289 3.45 15.14 0.54
C GLU A 289 4.18 15.37 1.87
N ALA A 290 3.48 15.23 3.01
CA ALA A 290 4.09 15.29 4.33
C ALA A 290 5.14 14.18 4.52
N ALA A 291 4.81 12.92 4.16
CA ALA A 291 5.74 11.79 4.23
C ALA A 291 7.00 11.99 3.36
N ARG A 292 6.82 12.46 2.11
CA ARG A 292 7.95 12.78 1.21
C ARG A 292 8.82 13.91 1.75
N MET A 293 8.22 14.91 2.38
CA MET A 293 8.96 16.01 3.01
C MET A 293 9.86 15.51 4.15
N MET A 294 9.36 14.58 4.96
CA MET A 294 10.13 13.95 6.03
C MET A 294 11.36 13.23 5.50
N LEU A 295 11.20 12.40 4.47
CA LEU A 295 12.33 11.70 3.84
C LEU A 295 13.32 12.65 3.17
N ARG A 296 12.83 13.65 2.43
CA ARG A 296 13.67 14.61 1.70
C ARG A 296 14.59 15.40 2.63
N TYR A 297 14.11 15.78 3.81
CA TYR A 297 14.86 16.59 4.77
C TYR A 297 15.49 15.79 5.92
N ASP A 298 15.37 14.46 5.88
CA ASP A 298 15.84 13.55 6.92
C ASP A 298 15.30 13.96 8.31
N ILE A 299 13.97 14.05 8.42
CA ILE A 299 13.24 14.48 9.62
C ILE A 299 12.41 13.33 10.16
N SER A 300 12.59 12.98 11.43
CA SER A 300 11.81 11.92 12.10
C SER A 300 10.47 12.39 12.68
N ARG A 301 10.33 13.70 12.93
CA ARG A 301 9.17 14.33 13.57
C ARG A 301 8.82 15.59 12.81
N LEU A 302 7.70 15.57 12.07
CA LEU A 302 7.25 16.72 11.28
C LEU A 302 6.13 17.46 12.02
N PRO A 303 6.35 18.69 12.50
CA PRO A 303 5.31 19.46 13.16
C PRO A 303 4.24 19.92 12.18
N VAL A 304 2.99 19.72 12.59
CA VAL A 304 1.80 20.27 11.95
C VAL A 304 1.42 21.55 12.68
N VAL A 305 1.29 22.63 11.93
CA VAL A 305 1.00 23.98 12.46
C VAL A 305 -0.19 24.61 11.75
N SER A 306 -0.94 25.43 12.47
CA SER A 306 -2.00 26.26 11.89
C SER A 306 -1.41 27.40 11.04
N ASN A 307 -2.28 28.13 10.33
CA ASN A 307 -1.88 29.28 9.52
C ASN A 307 -1.25 30.43 10.35
N ASP A 308 -1.59 30.55 11.63
CA ASP A 308 -1.00 31.51 12.58
C ASP A 308 0.22 30.94 13.33
N GLY A 309 0.70 29.75 12.96
CA GLY A 309 1.91 29.13 13.49
C GLY A 309 1.72 28.39 14.82
N ARG A 310 0.48 28.18 15.27
CA ARG A 310 0.19 27.39 16.48
C ARG A 310 0.49 25.92 16.23
N PHE A 311 1.10 25.28 17.20
CA PHE A 311 1.36 23.85 17.16
C PHE A 311 0.04 23.06 17.27
N LEU A 312 -0.18 22.11 16.35
CA LEU A 312 -1.38 21.26 16.33
C LEU A 312 -1.06 19.79 16.63
N GLY A 313 0.10 19.29 16.17
CA GLY A 313 0.50 17.90 16.33
C GLY A 313 1.80 17.57 15.61
N ILE A 314 2.19 16.30 15.61
CA ILE A 314 3.36 15.78 14.90
C ILE A 314 2.95 14.60 14.02
N VAL A 315 3.50 14.55 12.81
CA VAL A 315 3.54 13.33 11.99
C VAL A 315 4.86 12.60 12.26
N ALA A 316 4.77 11.30 12.53
CA ALA A 316 5.89 10.43 12.86
C ALA A 316 6.45 9.74 11.61
N LEU A 317 7.75 9.44 11.59
CA LEU A 317 8.42 8.82 10.43
C LEU A 317 7.94 7.39 10.20
N GLU A 318 7.57 6.71 11.29
CA GLU A 318 7.01 5.37 11.29
C GLU A 318 5.71 5.34 10.46
N ASP A 319 4.87 6.38 10.55
CA ASP A 319 3.67 6.54 9.72
C ASP A 319 4.03 6.88 8.27
N ALA A 320 5.05 7.70 8.04
CA ALA A 320 5.47 8.09 6.70
C ALA A 320 5.86 6.88 5.82
N ALA A 321 6.54 5.89 6.39
CA ALA A 321 6.89 4.66 5.66
C ALA A 321 5.65 3.86 5.24
N ARG A 322 4.67 3.70 6.16
CA ARG A 322 3.39 3.02 5.89
C ARG A 322 2.61 3.75 4.80
N ILE A 323 2.46 5.08 4.93
CA ILE A 323 1.73 5.92 3.97
C ILE A 323 2.33 5.77 2.58
N LEU A 324 3.66 5.87 2.43
CA LEU A 324 4.29 5.76 1.12
C LEU A 324 4.13 4.36 0.50
N ALA A 325 4.11 3.30 1.31
CA ALA A 325 3.82 1.95 0.83
C ALA A 325 2.37 1.79 0.37
N GLU A 326 1.41 2.35 1.12
CA GLU A 326 -0.01 2.37 0.76
C GLU A 326 -0.28 3.14 -0.52
N GLU A 327 0.26 4.36 -0.64
CA GLU A 327 0.11 5.21 -1.84
C GLU A 327 0.74 4.54 -3.06
N ALA A 328 1.92 3.92 -2.92
CA ALA A 328 2.53 3.18 -4.02
C ALA A 328 1.67 1.99 -4.48
N GLY A 329 1.06 1.26 -3.53
CA GLY A 329 0.14 0.17 -3.86
C GLY A 329 -1.13 0.66 -4.56
N GLU A 330 -1.67 1.80 -4.12
CA GLU A 330 -2.83 2.45 -4.73
C GLU A 330 -2.53 2.95 -6.16
N ASP A 331 -1.39 3.58 -6.36
CA ASP A 331 -0.92 4.03 -7.68
C ASP A 331 -0.77 2.87 -8.65
N ILE A 332 -0.20 1.74 -8.20
CA ILE A 332 -0.09 0.51 -9.01
C ILE A 332 -1.47 0.00 -9.42
N ALA A 333 -2.44 -0.03 -8.49
CA ALA A 333 -3.79 -0.47 -8.80
C ALA A 333 -4.48 0.46 -9.82
N LYS A 334 -4.38 1.78 -9.63
CA LYS A 334 -4.95 2.78 -10.53
C LYS A 334 -4.34 2.71 -11.94
N LEU A 335 -3.01 2.56 -12.04
CA LEU A 335 -2.31 2.39 -13.33
C LEU A 335 -2.83 1.19 -14.13
N ALA A 336 -3.26 0.14 -13.43
CA ALA A 336 -3.84 -1.07 -14.01
C ALA A 336 -5.36 -1.00 -14.24
N ALA A 337 -5.98 0.19 -14.08
CA ALA A 337 -7.43 0.39 -14.17
C ALA A 337 -8.21 -0.47 -13.16
N MET A 338 -7.74 -0.52 -11.92
CA MET A 338 -8.42 -1.21 -10.83
C MET A 338 -8.73 -0.22 -9.71
N GLU A 339 -9.84 -0.46 -9.00
CA GLU A 339 -10.06 0.19 -7.71
C GLU A 339 -9.02 -0.30 -6.68
N LYS A 340 -8.80 0.50 -5.63
CA LYS A 340 -7.94 0.09 -4.50
C LYS A 340 -8.50 -1.19 -3.88
N PRO A 341 -7.73 -2.29 -3.79
CA PRO A 341 -8.20 -3.49 -3.14
C PRO A 341 -8.62 -3.19 -1.70
N ARG A 342 -9.84 -3.57 -1.35
CA ARG A 342 -10.35 -3.51 0.04
C ARG A 342 -9.85 -4.65 0.90
N GLU A 343 -9.29 -5.68 0.29
CA GLU A 343 -8.81 -6.89 0.94
C GLU A 343 -7.41 -7.25 0.45
N ARG A 344 -6.62 -7.92 1.29
CA ARG A 344 -5.32 -8.47 0.86
C ARG A 344 -5.55 -9.53 -0.23
N TYR A 345 -4.76 -9.47 -1.31
CA TYR A 345 -4.94 -10.32 -2.50
C TYR A 345 -5.04 -11.82 -2.18
N ARG A 346 -4.22 -12.32 -1.24
CA ARG A 346 -4.19 -13.75 -0.85
C ARG A 346 -5.55 -14.24 -0.33
N TYR A 347 -6.32 -13.33 0.30
CA TYR A 347 -7.54 -13.67 1.01
C TYR A 347 -8.81 -13.22 0.27
N ALA A 348 -8.67 -12.36 -0.75
CA ALA A 348 -9.77 -11.90 -1.57
C ALA A 348 -10.41 -13.06 -2.37
N SER A 349 -11.75 -13.16 -2.33
CA SER A 349 -12.44 -14.19 -3.10
C SER A 349 -12.45 -13.84 -4.61
N PRO A 350 -12.68 -14.83 -5.50
CA PRO A 350 -12.83 -14.54 -6.93
C PRO A 350 -13.93 -13.51 -7.25
N LEU A 351 -14.99 -13.44 -6.45
CA LEU A 351 -16.07 -12.46 -6.65
C LEU A 351 -15.64 -11.04 -6.29
N ASP A 352 -14.79 -10.87 -5.29
CA ASP A 352 -14.28 -9.57 -4.89
C ASP A 352 -13.34 -9.00 -5.97
N LEU A 353 -12.51 -9.87 -6.56
CA LEU A 353 -11.68 -9.51 -7.71
C LEU A 353 -12.52 -9.11 -8.94
N VAL A 354 -13.65 -9.78 -9.18
CA VAL A 354 -14.58 -9.39 -10.26
C VAL A 354 -15.16 -8.01 -9.98
N ARG A 355 -15.65 -7.74 -8.76
CA ARG A 355 -16.21 -6.44 -8.40
C ARG A 355 -15.21 -5.30 -8.54
N LEU A 356 -13.94 -5.55 -8.21
CA LEU A 356 -12.85 -4.56 -8.29
C LEU A 356 -12.49 -4.16 -9.73
N ARG A 357 -12.62 -5.11 -10.68
CA ARG A 357 -12.15 -4.95 -12.07
C ARG A 357 -13.27 -4.67 -13.06
N LEU A 358 -14.43 -5.32 -12.88
CA LEU A 358 -15.50 -5.33 -13.87
C LEU A 358 -16.04 -3.93 -14.23
N PRO A 359 -16.26 -2.99 -13.28
CA PRO A 359 -16.72 -1.64 -13.62
C PRO A 359 -15.77 -0.92 -14.59
N TRP A 360 -14.47 -0.98 -14.32
CA TRP A 360 -13.43 -0.40 -15.17
C TRP A 360 -13.32 -1.11 -16.51
N LEU A 361 -13.36 -2.46 -16.52
CA LEU A 361 -13.31 -3.24 -17.76
C LEU A 361 -14.52 -2.98 -18.66
N ILE A 362 -15.72 -2.83 -18.08
CA ILE A 362 -16.92 -2.44 -18.84
C ILE A 362 -16.74 -1.04 -19.42
N LEU A 363 -16.27 -0.08 -18.64
CA LEU A 363 -16.04 1.29 -19.11
C LEU A 363 -15.06 1.31 -20.29
N ILE A 364 -13.91 0.64 -20.15
CA ILE A 364 -12.89 0.53 -21.20
C ILE A 364 -13.46 -0.17 -22.43
N TYR A 365 -14.15 -1.30 -22.27
CA TYR A 365 -14.80 -2.02 -23.37
C TYR A 365 -15.79 -1.14 -24.15
N LEU A 366 -16.62 -0.37 -23.45
CA LEU A 366 -17.57 0.54 -24.09
C LEU A 366 -16.85 1.67 -24.84
N MET A 367 -15.77 2.21 -24.29
CA MET A 367 -14.95 3.20 -24.99
C MET A 367 -14.24 2.60 -26.21
N GLU A 368 -13.68 1.39 -26.10
CA GLU A 368 -13.07 0.68 -27.21
C GLU A 368 -14.07 0.38 -28.33
N SER A 369 -15.36 0.17 -28.03
CA SER A 369 -16.39 -0.06 -29.06
C SER A 369 -16.53 1.09 -30.07
N ILE A 370 -16.07 2.31 -29.72
CA ILE A 370 -15.99 3.46 -30.63
C ILE A 370 -15.04 3.16 -31.79
N THR A 371 -13.94 2.45 -31.54
CA THR A 371 -12.94 2.09 -32.57
C THR A 371 -13.56 1.24 -33.68
N ALA A 372 -14.45 0.31 -33.34
CA ALA A 372 -15.18 -0.50 -34.32
C ALA A 372 -16.02 0.36 -35.26
N SER A 373 -16.64 1.42 -34.74
CA SER A 373 -17.40 2.38 -35.56
C SER A 373 -16.50 3.19 -36.50
N ILE A 374 -15.30 3.55 -36.05
CA ILE A 374 -14.30 4.25 -36.88
C ILE A 374 -13.78 3.33 -37.99
N ILE A 375 -13.43 2.09 -37.66
CA ILE A 375 -12.96 1.08 -38.64
C ILE A 375 -14.03 0.84 -39.70
N LYS A 376 -15.31 0.72 -39.29
CA LYS A 376 -16.44 0.60 -40.21
C LYS A 376 -16.52 1.78 -41.20
N GLY A 377 -16.17 3.00 -40.77
CA GLY A 377 -16.08 4.16 -41.65
C GLY A 377 -15.05 4.03 -42.79
N TYR A 378 -14.09 3.10 -42.66
CA TYR A 378 -13.06 2.81 -43.66
C TYR A 378 -13.25 1.45 -44.36
N GLU A 379 -14.45 0.85 -44.28
CA GLU A 379 -14.76 -0.46 -44.86
C GLU A 379 -14.42 -0.54 -46.36
N ASP A 380 -14.76 0.51 -47.13
CA ASP A 380 -14.46 0.57 -48.58
C ASP A 380 -12.95 0.56 -48.87
N LEU A 381 -12.14 1.22 -48.04
CA LEU A 381 -10.68 1.24 -48.16
C LEU A 381 -10.09 -0.14 -47.82
N ILE A 382 -10.60 -0.78 -46.77
CA ILE A 382 -10.19 -2.12 -46.35
C ILE A 382 -10.55 -3.14 -47.42
N ALA A 383 -11.74 -3.05 -48.03
CA ALA A 383 -12.16 -3.93 -49.12
C ALA A 383 -11.23 -3.84 -50.34
N ARG A 384 -10.68 -2.64 -50.62
CA ARG A 384 -9.73 -2.42 -51.72
C ARG A 384 -8.32 -2.87 -51.39
N VAL A 385 -7.89 -2.72 -50.14
CA VAL A 385 -6.53 -3.03 -49.69
C VAL A 385 -6.61 -3.84 -48.39
N ALA A 386 -7.04 -5.09 -48.50
CA ALA A 386 -7.29 -5.97 -47.36
C ALA A 386 -6.06 -6.13 -46.43
N VAL A 387 -4.85 -6.05 -47.00
CA VAL A 387 -3.60 -6.13 -46.24
C VAL A 387 -3.44 -4.99 -45.22
N LEU A 388 -4.12 -3.84 -45.39
CA LEU A 388 -4.11 -2.77 -44.38
C LEU A 388 -4.69 -3.23 -43.04
N ALA A 389 -5.69 -4.12 -43.05
CA ALA A 389 -6.28 -4.65 -41.82
C ALA A 389 -5.29 -5.54 -41.05
N ALA A 390 -4.37 -6.22 -41.74
CA ALA A 390 -3.35 -7.07 -41.11
C ALA A 390 -2.32 -6.27 -40.29
N PHE A 391 -2.17 -4.97 -40.57
CA PHE A 391 -1.28 -4.08 -39.80
C PHE A 391 -1.98 -3.35 -38.65
N LEU A 392 -3.31 -3.41 -38.54
CA LEU A 392 -4.05 -2.74 -37.46
C LEU A 392 -3.54 -3.14 -36.07
N PRO A 393 -3.43 -4.45 -35.72
CA PRO A 393 -2.96 -4.83 -34.39
C PRO A 393 -1.55 -4.30 -34.09
N LEU A 394 -0.66 -4.34 -35.08
CA LEU A 394 0.72 -3.88 -34.93
C LEU A 394 0.79 -2.37 -34.66
N ILE A 395 0.05 -1.56 -35.40
CA ILE A 395 0.07 -0.10 -35.25
C ILE A 395 -0.63 0.32 -33.95
N MET A 396 -1.80 -0.26 -33.67
CA MET A 396 -2.59 0.03 -32.47
C MET A 396 -1.83 -0.33 -31.19
N ASP A 397 -1.36 -1.58 -31.08
CA ASP A 397 -0.65 -2.06 -29.89
C ASP A 397 0.67 -1.31 -29.66
N THR A 398 1.42 -1.01 -30.73
CA THR A 398 2.64 -0.19 -30.62
C THR A 398 2.33 1.20 -30.03
N SER A 399 1.26 1.84 -30.49
CA SER A 399 0.87 3.16 -30.00
C SER A 399 0.40 3.12 -28.54
N GLY A 400 -0.41 2.12 -28.17
CA GLY A 400 -0.87 1.93 -26.79
C GLY A 400 0.30 1.68 -25.83
N ASN A 401 1.26 0.85 -26.23
CA ASN A 401 2.45 0.55 -25.44
C ASN A 401 3.33 1.80 -25.24
N VAL A 402 3.59 2.56 -26.30
CA VAL A 402 4.38 3.81 -26.22
C VAL A 402 3.69 4.84 -25.32
N GLY A 403 2.40 5.07 -25.51
CA GLY A 403 1.64 6.03 -24.69
C GLY A 403 1.61 5.62 -23.21
N SER A 404 1.43 4.34 -22.92
CA SER A 404 1.43 3.81 -21.55
C SER A 404 2.80 3.93 -20.87
N GLN A 405 3.89 3.70 -21.62
CA GLN A 405 5.26 3.87 -21.11
C GLN A 405 5.55 5.34 -20.76
N SER A 406 5.26 6.26 -21.67
CA SER A 406 5.47 7.69 -21.43
C SER A 406 4.61 8.19 -20.25
N SER A 407 3.34 7.78 -20.19
CA SER A 407 2.46 8.11 -19.06
C SER A 407 3.00 7.61 -17.72
N SER A 408 3.40 6.33 -17.66
CA SER A 408 3.95 5.74 -16.43
C SER A 408 5.20 6.47 -15.95
N MET A 409 6.08 6.88 -16.87
CA MET A 409 7.27 7.67 -16.53
C MET A 409 6.91 9.05 -15.99
N ILE A 410 5.94 9.75 -16.60
CA ILE A 410 5.53 11.08 -16.15
C ILE A 410 4.75 11.03 -14.83
N ILE A 411 3.83 10.07 -14.65
CA ILE A 411 3.12 9.85 -13.38
C ILE A 411 4.14 9.64 -12.25
N ARG A 412 5.13 8.77 -12.45
CA ARG A 412 6.21 8.55 -11.47
C ARG A 412 7.03 9.81 -11.22
N ALA A 413 7.40 10.56 -12.27
CA ALA A 413 8.19 11.78 -12.11
C ALA A 413 7.42 12.88 -11.33
N LEU A 414 6.11 12.98 -11.55
CA LEU A 414 5.20 13.87 -10.80
C LEU A 414 5.07 13.41 -9.34
N ALA A 415 4.88 12.11 -9.12
CA ALA A 415 4.81 11.50 -7.80
C ALA A 415 6.11 11.78 -7.01
N LEU A 416 7.27 11.48 -7.58
CA LEU A 416 8.56 11.72 -6.92
C LEU A 416 8.92 13.22 -6.77
N GLY A 417 8.14 14.12 -7.36
CA GLY A 417 8.42 15.56 -7.37
C GLY A 417 9.71 15.91 -8.10
N GLU A 418 10.09 15.10 -9.10
CA GLU A 418 11.21 15.37 -10.02
C GLU A 418 10.85 16.51 -11.00
N VAL A 419 9.56 16.63 -11.32
CA VAL A 419 8.99 17.66 -12.20
C VAL A 419 7.71 18.21 -11.58
N SER A 420 7.40 19.49 -11.83
CA SER A 420 6.15 20.10 -11.39
C SER A 420 5.21 20.43 -12.55
N GLU A 421 3.95 20.04 -12.41
CA GLU A 421 2.87 20.42 -13.32
C GLU A 421 2.63 21.94 -13.36
N ARG A 422 2.99 22.65 -12.28
CA ARG A 422 2.80 24.10 -12.12
C ARG A 422 3.89 24.90 -12.83
N SER A 423 5.08 24.33 -12.98
CA SER A 423 6.20 24.95 -13.67
C SER A 423 6.02 24.82 -15.18
N ARG A 424 5.83 25.95 -15.87
CA ARG A 424 5.78 25.97 -17.36
C ARG A 424 7.10 25.51 -17.98
N ILE A 425 8.22 25.76 -17.29
CA ILE A 425 9.55 25.37 -17.73
C ILE A 425 9.68 23.84 -17.68
N ASP A 426 9.23 23.22 -16.59
CA ASP A 426 9.30 21.75 -16.43
C ASP A 426 8.42 21.07 -17.48
N VAL A 427 7.21 21.58 -17.73
CA VAL A 427 6.33 21.03 -18.77
C VAL A 427 6.96 21.16 -20.18
N ALA A 428 7.57 22.31 -20.49
CA ALA A 428 8.26 22.47 -21.77
C ALA A 428 9.49 21.53 -21.88
N TYR A 429 10.23 21.37 -20.78
CA TYR A 429 11.35 20.44 -20.70
C TYR A 429 10.91 18.98 -20.93
N ILE A 430 9.80 18.56 -20.31
CA ILE A 430 9.19 17.24 -20.53
C ILE A 430 8.85 17.06 -22.01
N VAL A 431 8.06 17.96 -22.59
CA VAL A 431 7.62 17.84 -23.99
C VAL A 431 8.79 17.76 -24.96
N LEU A 432 9.83 18.57 -24.77
CA LEU A 432 10.99 18.56 -25.66
C LEU A 432 11.82 17.28 -25.49
N LYS A 433 11.98 16.80 -24.26
CA LYS A 433 12.71 15.56 -23.95
C LYS A 433 12.00 14.34 -24.51
N GLU A 434 10.69 14.24 -24.28
CA GLU A 434 9.81 13.18 -24.76
C GLU A 434 9.75 13.20 -26.30
N LEU A 435 9.56 14.38 -26.93
CA LEU A 435 9.57 14.49 -28.40
C LEU A 435 10.88 13.99 -29.04
N ALA A 436 12.03 14.28 -28.42
CA ALA A 436 13.33 13.80 -28.91
C ALA A 436 13.48 12.28 -28.76
N ALA A 437 13.08 11.72 -27.61
CA ALA A 437 13.08 10.28 -27.37
C ALA A 437 12.11 9.56 -28.32
N ALA A 438 10.86 10.03 -28.40
CA ALA A 438 9.81 9.48 -29.25
C ALA A 438 10.17 9.52 -30.73
N SER A 439 10.77 10.62 -31.22
CA SER A 439 11.22 10.69 -32.62
C SER A 439 12.29 9.64 -32.94
N THR A 440 13.17 9.36 -31.98
CA THR A 440 14.22 8.33 -32.12
C THR A 440 13.61 6.93 -32.14
N ILE A 441 12.71 6.64 -31.19
CA ILE A 441 11.98 5.37 -31.13
C ILE A 441 11.14 5.18 -32.41
N ALA A 442 10.41 6.22 -32.82
CA ALA A 442 9.60 6.26 -34.03
C ALA A 442 10.44 5.94 -35.28
N ALA A 443 11.63 6.52 -35.45
CA ALA A 443 12.49 6.24 -36.60
C ALA A 443 12.90 4.76 -36.67
N ILE A 444 13.24 4.16 -35.52
CA ILE A 444 13.63 2.74 -35.44
C ILE A 444 12.42 1.85 -35.76
N LEU A 445 11.30 2.04 -35.07
CA LEU A 445 10.10 1.22 -35.25
C LEU A 445 9.50 1.37 -36.66
N SER A 446 9.56 2.56 -37.24
CA SER A 446 9.09 2.80 -38.61
C SER A 446 9.97 2.10 -39.65
N SER A 447 11.28 2.00 -39.41
CA SER A 447 12.19 1.28 -40.30
C SER A 447 11.95 -0.24 -40.25
N ILE A 448 11.70 -0.77 -39.06
CA ILE A 448 11.31 -2.18 -38.87
C ILE A 448 9.94 -2.42 -39.50
N GLY A 449 8.96 -1.57 -39.22
CA GLY A 449 7.61 -1.63 -39.77
C GLY A 449 7.58 -1.53 -41.29
N PHE A 450 8.41 -0.67 -41.90
CA PHE A 450 8.63 -0.62 -43.34
C PHE A 450 9.03 -2.00 -43.87
N THR A 451 10.03 -2.62 -43.25
CA THR A 451 10.61 -3.89 -43.71
C THR A 451 9.57 -5.01 -43.62
N ILE A 452 8.84 -5.10 -42.50
CA ILE A 452 7.76 -6.07 -42.32
C ILE A 452 6.65 -5.84 -43.35
N ALA A 453 6.21 -4.60 -43.52
CA ALA A 453 5.15 -4.25 -44.46
C ALA A 453 5.54 -4.46 -45.92
N TYR A 454 6.79 -4.22 -46.27
CA TYR A 454 7.35 -4.50 -47.57
C TYR A 454 7.31 -6.00 -47.88
N ILE A 455 7.72 -6.86 -46.94
CA ILE A 455 7.73 -8.32 -47.14
C ILE A 455 6.31 -8.88 -47.21
N ILE A 456 5.47 -8.60 -46.21
CA ILE A 456 4.09 -9.10 -46.14
C ILE A 456 3.24 -8.54 -47.29
N GLY A 457 3.50 -7.29 -47.69
CA GLY A 457 2.84 -6.61 -48.80
C GLY A 457 3.22 -7.09 -50.20
N GLY A 458 3.96 -8.19 -50.33
CA GLY A 458 4.42 -8.69 -51.63
C GLY A 458 5.40 -7.74 -52.32
N TYR A 459 6.33 -7.17 -51.55
CA TYR A 459 7.35 -6.21 -52.01
C TYR A 459 6.77 -4.86 -52.48
N ASN A 460 5.60 -4.47 -51.98
CA ASN A 460 4.97 -3.18 -52.28
C ASN A 460 5.60 -2.04 -51.46
N VAL A 461 6.48 -1.26 -52.10
CA VAL A 461 7.16 -0.12 -51.47
C VAL A 461 6.18 0.96 -50.99
N ARG A 462 5.06 1.21 -51.71
CA ARG A 462 4.08 2.24 -51.31
C ARG A 462 3.38 1.86 -50.01
N LEU A 463 3.02 0.57 -49.87
CA LEU A 463 2.48 0.04 -48.62
C LEU A 463 3.51 0.14 -47.50
N GLY A 464 4.75 -0.29 -47.75
CA GLY A 464 5.84 -0.16 -46.79
C GLY A 464 6.03 1.27 -46.27
N LEU A 465 6.07 2.25 -47.19
CA LEU A 465 6.18 3.67 -46.84
C LEU A 465 4.94 4.18 -46.09
N ALA A 466 3.74 3.74 -46.45
CA ALA A 466 2.51 4.13 -45.75
C ALA A 466 2.49 3.63 -44.30
N ILE A 467 2.89 2.38 -44.06
CA ILE A 467 3.01 1.82 -42.71
C ILE A 467 4.11 2.52 -41.92
N ALA A 468 5.27 2.74 -42.52
CA ALA A 468 6.38 3.43 -41.86
C ALA A 468 6.05 4.87 -41.47
N ALA A 469 5.45 5.64 -42.39
CA ALA A 469 5.04 7.02 -42.11
C ALA A 469 3.94 7.08 -41.04
N THR A 470 3.00 6.12 -41.07
CA THR A 470 1.98 6.00 -40.03
C THR A 470 2.63 5.72 -38.68
N LEU A 471 3.44 4.67 -38.57
CA LEU A 471 4.13 4.29 -37.33
C LEU A 471 4.93 5.47 -36.76
N PHE A 472 5.63 6.23 -37.61
CA PHE A 472 6.39 7.38 -37.15
C PHE A 472 5.50 8.40 -36.44
N ILE A 473 4.40 8.79 -37.10
CA ILE A 473 3.47 9.79 -36.60
C ILE A 473 2.74 9.29 -35.36
N VAL A 474 2.26 8.05 -35.38
CA VAL A 474 1.46 7.52 -34.27
C VAL A 474 2.31 7.27 -33.02
N VAL A 475 3.58 6.87 -33.15
CA VAL A 475 4.48 6.70 -32.01
C VAL A 475 4.78 8.06 -31.36
N VAL A 476 5.10 9.09 -32.16
CA VAL A 476 5.32 10.44 -31.63
C VAL A 476 4.06 10.99 -30.97
N LEU A 477 2.89 10.80 -31.59
CA LEU A 477 1.63 11.26 -31.06
C LEU A 477 1.24 10.52 -29.77
N ALA A 478 1.47 9.21 -29.71
CA ALA A 478 1.22 8.38 -28.54
C ALA A 478 2.02 8.82 -27.33
N ASP A 479 3.30 9.06 -27.53
CA ASP A 479 4.21 9.52 -26.50
C ASP A 479 3.81 10.92 -25.97
N LEU A 480 3.47 11.86 -26.87
CA LEU A 480 3.01 13.18 -26.46
C LEU A 480 1.68 13.14 -25.70
N ILE A 481 0.73 12.31 -26.13
CA ILE A 481 -0.54 12.13 -25.41
C ILE A 481 -0.27 11.49 -24.04
N GLY A 482 0.54 10.42 -24.00
CA GLY A 482 0.93 9.71 -22.80
C GLY A 482 1.60 10.62 -21.77
N SER A 483 2.51 11.50 -22.20
CA SER A 483 3.20 12.45 -21.30
C SER A 483 2.33 13.63 -20.86
N LEU A 484 1.45 14.15 -21.72
CA LEU A 484 0.68 15.36 -21.43
C LEU A 484 -0.60 15.10 -20.61
N LEU A 485 -1.25 13.95 -20.78
CA LEU A 485 -2.49 13.63 -20.06
C LEU A 485 -2.31 13.65 -18.53
N PRO A 486 -1.29 12.98 -17.94
CA PRO A 486 -1.02 13.04 -16.50
C PRO A 486 -0.84 14.46 -15.95
N ILE A 487 -0.13 15.30 -16.69
CA ILE A 487 0.11 16.71 -16.34
C ILE A 487 -1.21 17.48 -16.33
N LEU A 488 -2.06 17.25 -17.33
CA LEU A 488 -3.37 17.89 -17.42
C LEU A 488 -4.28 17.45 -16.28
N ALA A 489 -4.34 16.15 -15.96
CA ALA A 489 -5.12 15.63 -14.83
C ALA A 489 -4.70 16.30 -13.51
N ARG A 490 -3.40 16.37 -13.22
CA ARG A 490 -2.90 17.04 -12.00
C ARG A 490 -3.29 18.50 -11.93
N ARG A 491 -3.23 19.23 -13.06
CA ARG A 491 -3.63 20.65 -13.13
C ARG A 491 -5.12 20.87 -12.88
N LEU A 492 -5.96 19.91 -13.25
CA LEU A 492 -7.40 19.94 -12.99
C LEU A 492 -7.75 19.48 -11.57
N GLY A 493 -6.76 19.11 -10.75
CA GLY A 493 -6.96 18.60 -9.39
C GLY A 493 -7.35 17.13 -9.34
N ALA A 494 -7.30 16.42 -10.47
CA ALA A 494 -7.46 14.97 -10.51
C ALA A 494 -6.12 14.28 -10.21
N ASP A 495 -6.19 13.06 -9.71
CA ASP A 495 -5.02 12.22 -9.50
C ASP A 495 -4.51 11.65 -10.84
N PRO A 496 -3.25 11.94 -11.26
CA PRO A 496 -2.68 11.41 -12.49
C PRO A 496 -2.69 9.89 -12.60
N ALA A 497 -2.57 9.15 -11.49
CA ALA A 497 -2.56 7.69 -11.52
C ALA A 497 -3.88 7.10 -12.03
N THR A 498 -4.98 7.87 -11.95
CA THR A 498 -6.30 7.47 -12.48
C THR A 498 -6.34 7.41 -14.01
N LEU A 499 -5.39 8.05 -14.70
CA LEU A 499 -5.18 7.88 -16.13
C LEU A 499 -4.44 6.57 -16.40
N SER A 500 -5.17 5.48 -16.17
CA SER A 500 -4.68 4.12 -16.31
C SER A 500 -4.13 3.85 -17.72
N SER A 501 -3.17 2.94 -17.81
CA SER A 501 -2.61 2.51 -19.11
C SER A 501 -3.71 2.08 -20.09
N PRO A 502 -4.74 1.28 -19.70
CA PRO A 502 -5.85 0.93 -20.59
C PRO A 502 -6.70 2.11 -21.09
N LEU A 503 -6.89 3.15 -20.27
CA LEU A 503 -7.62 4.34 -20.71
C LEU A 503 -6.83 5.09 -21.80
N ILE A 504 -5.52 5.18 -21.62
CA ILE A 504 -4.62 5.81 -22.60
C ILE A 504 -4.61 5.02 -23.90
N THR A 505 -4.50 3.69 -23.85
CA THR A 505 -4.57 2.86 -25.07
C THR A 505 -5.87 3.07 -25.82
N THR A 506 -7.00 3.17 -25.13
CA THR A 506 -8.30 3.41 -25.77
C THR A 506 -8.37 4.77 -26.49
N ILE A 507 -7.86 5.83 -25.86
CA ILE A 507 -7.76 7.17 -26.48
C ILE A 507 -6.84 7.12 -27.70
N MET A 508 -5.73 6.37 -27.59
CA MET A 508 -4.78 6.18 -28.67
C MET A 508 -5.39 5.44 -29.85
N ASP A 509 -6.10 4.34 -29.62
CA ASP A 509 -6.72 3.53 -30.67
C ASP A 509 -7.64 4.35 -31.58
N VAL A 510 -8.49 5.18 -30.98
CA VAL A 510 -9.38 6.11 -31.71
C VAL A 510 -8.56 7.05 -32.60
N THR A 511 -7.49 7.62 -32.06
CA THR A 511 -6.64 8.59 -32.76
C THR A 511 -5.81 7.93 -33.87
N VAL A 512 -5.24 6.77 -33.57
CA VAL A 512 -4.32 6.00 -34.42
C VAL A 512 -5.04 5.44 -35.64
N ILE A 513 -6.23 4.86 -35.47
CA ILE A 513 -7.02 4.33 -36.59
C ILE A 513 -7.34 5.45 -37.59
N ALA A 514 -7.75 6.62 -37.10
CA ALA A 514 -8.06 7.76 -37.95
C ALA A 514 -6.82 8.25 -38.71
N VAL A 515 -5.68 8.39 -38.03
CA VAL A 515 -4.41 8.80 -38.65
C VAL A 515 -3.95 7.77 -39.67
N TYR A 516 -3.97 6.48 -39.33
CA TYR A 516 -3.53 5.39 -40.18
C TYR A 516 -4.31 5.33 -41.49
N PHE A 517 -5.64 5.22 -41.41
CA PHE A 517 -6.43 5.10 -42.63
C PHE A 517 -6.42 6.38 -43.47
N THR A 518 -6.32 7.56 -42.85
CA THR A 518 -6.17 8.83 -43.59
C THR A 518 -4.85 8.87 -44.37
N LEU A 519 -3.74 8.46 -43.75
CA LEU A 519 -2.42 8.40 -44.40
C LEU A 519 -2.38 7.33 -45.48
N ALA A 520 -2.87 6.12 -45.17
CA ALA A 520 -2.91 5.02 -46.11
C ALA A 520 -3.76 5.37 -47.35
N SER A 521 -4.95 5.95 -47.16
CA SER A 521 -5.82 6.45 -48.24
C SER A 521 -5.06 7.42 -49.16
N LYS A 522 -4.43 8.45 -48.58
CA LYS A 522 -3.70 9.47 -49.34
C LYS A 522 -2.48 8.90 -50.07
N MET A 523 -1.69 8.06 -49.41
CA MET A 523 -0.44 7.52 -49.98
C MET A 523 -0.68 6.42 -51.02
N LEU A 524 -1.79 5.69 -50.90
CA LEU A 524 -2.19 4.68 -51.88
C LEU A 524 -3.02 5.27 -53.03
N GLY A 525 -3.46 6.53 -52.92
CA GLY A 525 -4.25 7.22 -53.94
C GLY A 525 -5.68 6.69 -54.02
N ILE A 526 -6.23 6.23 -52.90
CA ILE A 526 -7.56 5.64 -52.79
C ILE A 526 -8.37 6.57 -51.89
N THR A 527 -9.23 7.38 -52.49
CA THR A 527 -10.16 8.29 -51.79
C THR A 527 -11.52 7.67 -51.61
#